data_AF-A0AAU7VJ65-F1
#
_entry.id   AF-A0AAU7VJ65-F1
#
_cell.length_a   1.000
_cell.length_b   1.000
_cell.length_c   1.000
_cell.angle_alpha   90.00
_cell.angle_beta   90.00
_cell.angle_gamma   90.00
#
_symmetry.space_group_name_H-M   'P 1'
#
loop_
_entity.id
_entity.type
_entity.pdbx_description
1 polymer ?
#
loop_
_entity_poly.entity_id
_entity_poly.type
_entity_poly.pdbx_seq_one_letter_code
_entity_poly.pdbx_strand_id
1 'polypeptide(L)'
;MGTLKKILLAGLGTATFTYEKATDLVEEMVDKGEITVQQGKELNQELKNKFTEKADQTSQEFAELNTVKGLIEKFNLATKEDIDQLKTRIERLEEEEDTLS
;
A
#
# COMPACT_ATOMS: atom_id res chain seq x y z
N MET A 1 7.40 -9.71 -14.61
CA MET A 1 8.33 -8.63 -14.16
C MET A 1 8.80 -7.86 -15.39
N GLY A 2 8.48 -6.56 -15.49
CA GLY A 2 8.72 -5.75 -16.70
C GLY A 2 10.20 -5.58 -17.07
N THR A 3 10.49 -5.55 -18.38
CA THR A 3 11.83 -5.49 -18.97
C THR A 3 12.63 -4.27 -18.52
N LEU A 4 11.97 -3.11 -18.39
CA LEU A 4 12.58 -1.87 -17.90
C LEU A 4 13.17 -2.03 -16.49
N LYS A 5 12.43 -2.67 -15.59
CA LYS A 5 12.88 -2.91 -14.21
C LYS A 5 14.11 -3.81 -14.17
N LYS A 6 14.24 -4.76 -15.11
CA LYS A 6 15.42 -5.61 -15.23
C LYS A 6 16.62 -4.84 -15.78
N ILE A 7 16.42 -4.00 -16.79
CA ILE A 7 17.47 -3.14 -17.36
C ILE A 7 17.97 -2.15 -16.29
N LEU A 8 17.07 -1.51 -15.54
CA LEU A 8 17.41 -0.62 -14.45
C LEU A 8 18.24 -1.30 -13.35
N LEU A 9 17.81 -2.48 -12.90
CA LEU A 9 18.54 -3.26 -11.89
C LEU A 9 19.89 -3.78 -12.40
N ALA A 10 19.99 -4.09 -13.69
CA ALA A 10 21.24 -4.54 -14.33
C ALA A 10 22.22 -3.38 -14.59
N GLY A 11 21.72 -2.20 -14.96
CA GLY A 11 22.52 -1.03 -15.32
C GLY A 11 23.00 -0.21 -14.12
N LEU A 12 22.25 -0.19 -13.02
CA LEU A 12 22.58 0.61 -11.83
C LEU A 12 23.21 -0.21 -10.69
N GLY A 13 23.18 -1.55 -10.75
CA GLY A 13 23.74 -2.42 -9.71
C GLY A 13 23.03 -2.27 -8.35
N THR A 14 23.78 -2.20 -7.25
CA THR A 14 23.23 -2.05 -5.87
C THR A 14 22.89 -0.60 -5.50
N ALA A 15 22.96 0.34 -6.45
CA ALA A 15 22.64 1.73 -6.18
C ALA A 15 21.14 1.93 -5.89
N THR A 16 20.81 2.95 -5.09
CA THR A 16 19.43 3.35 -4.82
C THR A 16 18.74 3.79 -6.10
N PHE A 17 17.64 3.11 -6.43
CA PHE A 17 16.76 3.46 -7.53
C PHE A 17 15.97 4.75 -7.20
N THR A 18 16.22 5.84 -7.92
CA THR A 18 15.51 7.12 -7.76
C THR A 18 14.70 7.46 -9.01
N TYR A 19 13.71 8.35 -8.87
CA TYR A 19 12.88 8.80 -9.99
C TYR A 19 13.70 9.47 -11.10
N GLU A 20 14.64 10.35 -10.73
CA GLU A 20 15.53 11.03 -11.69
C GLU A 20 16.32 10.02 -12.52
N LYS A 21 16.94 9.01 -11.88
CA LYS A 21 17.68 7.95 -12.58
C LYS A 21 16.80 7.07 -13.47
N ALA A 22 15.54 6.87 -13.09
CA ALA A 22 14.59 6.15 -13.94
C ALA A 22 14.26 6.95 -15.21
N THR A 23 14.12 8.27 -15.06
CA THR A 23 13.78 9.19 -16.15
C THR A 23 14.94 9.33 -17.14
N ASP A 24 16.18 9.45 -16.62
CA ASP A 24 17.42 9.48 -17.43
C ASP A 24 17.54 8.24 -18.33
N LEU A 25 17.24 7.04 -17.80
CA LEU A 25 17.32 5.81 -18.59
C LEU A 25 16.24 5.79 -19.70
N VAL A 26 15.05 6.31 -19.42
CA VAL A 26 13.99 6.38 -20.43
C VAL A 26 14.39 7.30 -21.57
N GLU A 27 15.00 8.45 -21.27
CA GLU A 27 15.57 9.34 -22.29
C GLU A 27 16.69 8.66 -23.08
N GLU A 28 17.59 7.95 -22.42
CA GLU A 28 18.68 7.23 -23.11
C GLU A 28 18.15 6.18 -24.11
N MET A 29 17.07 5.46 -23.78
CA MET A 29 16.44 4.50 -24.70
C MET A 29 15.76 5.20 -25.89
N VAL A 30 15.22 6.41 -25.70
CA VAL A 30 14.68 7.23 -26.80
C VAL A 30 15.82 7.68 -27.71
N ASP A 31 16.91 8.18 -27.14
CA ASP A 31 18.08 8.68 -27.87
C ASP A 31 18.78 7.56 -28.66
N LYS A 32 18.81 6.34 -28.11
CA LYS A 32 19.30 5.14 -28.80
C LYS A 32 18.32 4.58 -29.83
N GLY A 33 17.10 5.11 -29.90
CA GLY A 33 16.04 4.62 -30.78
C GLY A 33 15.47 3.24 -30.39
N GLU A 34 15.73 2.78 -29.17
CA GLU A 34 15.17 1.53 -28.64
C GLU A 34 13.67 1.66 -28.37
N ILE A 35 13.20 2.87 -28.05
CA ILE A 35 11.78 3.22 -27.94
C ILE A 35 11.50 4.53 -28.69
N THR A 36 10.23 4.75 -29.04
CA THR A 36 9.82 6.02 -29.67
C THR A 36 9.74 7.15 -28.64
N VAL A 37 9.88 8.39 -29.11
CA VAL A 37 9.68 9.60 -28.28
C VAL A 37 8.32 9.59 -27.58
N GLN A 38 7.27 9.10 -28.26
CA GLN A 38 5.93 9.05 -27.71
C GLN A 38 5.82 8.04 -26.55
N GLN A 39 6.42 6.86 -26.71
CA GLN A 39 6.48 5.84 -25.65
C GLN A 39 7.33 6.32 -24.47
N GLY A 40 8.43 7.03 -24.71
CA GLY A 40 9.26 7.61 -23.64
C GLY A 40 8.49 8.63 -22.81
N LYS A 41 7.70 9.51 -23.46
CA LYS A 41 6.83 10.48 -22.75
C LYS A 41 5.78 9.81 -21.88
N GLU A 42 5.09 8.81 -22.43
CA GLU A 42 4.07 8.05 -21.71
C GLU A 42 4.67 7.33 -20.49
N LEU A 43 5.83 6.71 -20.67
CA LEU A 43 6.55 6.01 -19.62
C LEU A 43 7.04 6.96 -18.51
N ASN A 44 7.57 8.14 -18.86
CA ASN A 44 7.95 9.17 -17.88
C ASN A 44 6.77 9.66 -17.05
N GLN A 45 5.60 9.78 -17.67
CA GLN A 45 4.37 10.18 -16.98
C GLN A 45 3.85 9.06 -16.06
N GLU A 46 3.90 7.81 -16.51
CA GLU A 46 3.54 6.66 -15.67
C GLU A 46 4.52 6.50 -14.49
N LEU A 47 5.82 6.70 -14.70
CA LEU A 47 6.83 6.71 -13.64
C LEU A 47 6.49 7.79 -12.60
N LYS A 48 6.22 9.02 -13.04
CA LYS A 48 5.86 10.12 -12.14
C LYS A 48 4.65 9.76 -11.28
N ASN A 49 3.59 9.28 -11.93
CA ASN A 49 2.35 8.89 -11.26
C ASN A 49 2.60 7.78 -10.23
N LYS A 50 3.34 6.72 -10.57
CA LYS A 50 3.62 5.63 -9.63
C LYS A 50 4.48 6.04 -8.44
N PHE A 51 5.42 6.96 -8.63
CA PHE A 51 6.23 7.48 -7.53
C PHE A 51 5.40 8.38 -6.59
N THR A 52 4.53 9.23 -7.15
CA THR A 52 3.62 10.08 -6.36
C THR A 52 2.53 9.27 -5.65
N GLU A 53 1.88 8.34 -6.35
CA GLU A 53 0.83 7.47 -5.78
C GLU A 53 1.36 6.64 -4.61
N LYS A 54 2.60 6.14 -4.70
CA LYS A 54 3.21 5.38 -3.61
C LYS A 54 3.52 6.25 -2.39
N ALA A 55 3.84 7.53 -2.58
CA ALA A 55 4.02 8.49 -1.50
C ALA A 55 2.67 8.83 -0.83
N ASP A 56 1.61 8.99 -1.64
CA ASP A 56 0.26 9.28 -1.16
C ASP A 56 -0.35 8.08 -0.43
N GLN A 57 -0.20 6.85 -0.95
CA GLN A 57 -0.62 5.61 -0.29
C GLN A 57 0.07 5.44 1.06
N THR A 58 1.38 5.70 1.15
CA THR A 58 2.12 5.64 2.41
C THR A 58 1.57 6.66 3.41
N SER A 59 1.19 7.85 2.94
CA SER A 59 0.62 8.90 3.78
C SER A 59 -0.80 8.56 4.26
N GLN A 60 -1.61 7.93 3.41
CA GLN A 60 -2.95 7.44 3.77
C GLN A 60 -2.88 6.29 4.78
N GLU A 61 -1.99 5.31 4.55
CA GLU A 61 -1.78 4.22 5.49
C GLU A 61 -1.31 4.75 6.86
N PHE A 62 -0.41 5.74 6.88
CA PHE A 62 -0.04 6.41 8.12
C PHE A 62 -1.19 7.23 8.74
N ALA A 63 -2.01 7.90 7.94
CA ALA A 63 -3.14 8.68 8.43
C ALA A 63 -4.20 7.77 9.09
N GLU A 64 -4.49 6.61 8.50
CA GLU A 64 -5.40 5.61 9.06
C GLU A 64 -4.89 5.08 10.40
N LEU A 65 -3.58 4.83 10.52
CA LEU A 65 -2.92 4.38 11.76
C LEU A 65 -2.87 5.44 12.87
N ASN A 66 -3.00 6.73 12.53
CA ASN A 66 -3.06 7.81 13.52
C ASN A 66 -4.44 7.98 14.14
N THR A 67 -5.42 7.17 13.73
CA THR A 67 -6.76 7.16 14.35
C THR A 67 -6.91 5.99 15.30
N VAL A 68 -7.63 6.21 16.41
CA VAL A 68 -7.97 5.13 17.36
C VAL A 68 -8.73 3.99 16.66
N LYS A 69 -9.56 4.31 15.66
CA LYS A 69 -10.30 3.34 14.85
C LYS A 69 -9.38 2.46 14.00
N GLY A 70 -8.43 3.05 13.28
CA GLY A 70 -7.49 2.30 12.44
C GLY A 70 -6.55 1.39 13.24
N LEU A 71 -6.20 1.77 14.47
CA LEU A 71 -5.45 0.89 15.38
C LEU A 71 -6.29 -0.31 15.85
N ILE A 72 -7.55 -0.08 16.21
CA ILE A 72 -8.48 -1.14 16.61
C ILE A 72 -8.65 -2.16 15.46
N GLU A 73 -8.82 -1.69 14.23
CA GLU A 73 -8.96 -2.55 13.05
C GLU A 73 -7.66 -3.31 12.74
N LYS A 74 -6.50 -2.64 12.74
CA LYS A 74 -5.21 -3.28 12.42
C LYS A 74 -4.78 -4.33 13.43
N PHE A 75 -5.02 -4.08 14.72
CA PHE A 75 -4.69 -5.03 15.79
C PHE A 75 -5.84 -5.98 16.10
N ASN A 76 -6.94 -5.92 15.33
CA ASN A 76 -8.14 -6.75 15.49
C ASN A 76 -8.64 -6.76 16.96
N LEU A 77 -8.67 -5.58 17.57
CA LEU A 77 -9.07 -5.40 18.96
C LEU A 77 -10.59 -5.33 19.07
N ALA A 78 -11.15 -5.92 20.13
CA ALA A 78 -12.57 -5.82 20.41
C ALA A 78 -12.95 -4.39 20.83
N THR A 79 -14.08 -3.90 20.33
CA THR A 79 -14.66 -2.62 20.74
C THR A 79 -15.47 -2.78 22.01
N LYS A 80 -15.82 -1.65 22.64
CA LYS A 80 -16.73 -1.66 23.79
C LYS A 80 -18.09 -2.29 23.45
N GLU A 81 -18.61 -2.03 22.25
CA GLU A 81 -19.88 -2.58 21.81
C GLU A 81 -19.82 -4.11 21.67
N ASP A 82 -18.72 -4.66 21.15
CA ASP A 82 -18.50 -6.11 21.10
C ASP A 82 -18.52 -6.72 22.51
N ILE A 83 -17.90 -6.05 23.48
CA ILE A 83 -17.87 -6.49 24.88
C ILE A 83 -19.27 -6.44 25.51
N ASP A 84 -20.02 -5.35 25.28
CA ASP A 84 -21.36 -5.18 25.84
C ASP A 84 -22.35 -6.22 25.25
N GLN A 85 -22.22 -6.55 23.97
CA GLN A 85 -23.00 -7.60 23.31
C GLN A 85 -22.67 -8.99 23.87
N LEU A 86 -21.38 -9.29 24.06
CA LEU A 86 -20.94 -10.55 24.66
C LEU A 86 -21.46 -10.67 26.10
N LYS A 87 -21.40 -9.59 26.88
CA LYS A 87 -21.89 -9.57 28.26
C LYS A 87 -23.40 -9.86 28.34
N THR A 88 -24.20 -9.19 27.52
CA THR A 88 -25.65 -9.43 27.45
C THR A 88 -25.96 -10.88 27.07
N ARG A 89 -25.19 -11.44 26.14
CA ARG A 89 -25.40 -12.83 25.69
C ARG A 89 -25.02 -13.84 26.77
N ILE A 90 -23.97 -13.56 27.56
CA ILE A 90 -23.58 -14.37 28.71
C ILE A 90 -24.68 -14.32 29.78
N GLU A 91 -25.14 -13.12 30.17
CA GLU A 91 -26.20 -12.96 31.18
C GLU A 91 -27.47 -13.75 30.80
N ARG A 92 -27.90 -13.67 29.53
CA ARG A 92 -29.05 -14.45 29.06
C ARG A 92 -28.81 -15.97 29.10
N LEU A 93 -27.61 -16.42 28.75
CA LEU A 93 -27.29 -17.85 28.78
C LEU A 93 -27.22 -18.38 30.22
N GLU A 94 -26.71 -17.58 31.15
CA GLU A 94 -26.69 -17.89 32.59
C GLU A 94 -28.13 -17.99 33.13
N GLU A 95 -29.04 -17.08 32.75
CA GLU A 95 -30.47 -17.16 33.11
C GLU A 95 -31.16 -18.40 32.50
N GLU A 96 -30.86 -18.75 31.25
CA GLU A 96 -31.38 -19.96 30.60
C GLU A 96 -30.85 -21.23 31.28
N GLU A 97 -29.60 -21.26 31.75
CA GLU A 97 -29.03 -22.39 32.48
C GLU A 97 -29.67 -22.55 33.88
N ASP A 98 -29.84 -21.44 34.61
CA ASP A 98 -30.44 -21.42 35.95
C ASP A 98 -31.93 -21.81 35.93
N THR A 99 -32.65 -21.50 34.86
CA THR A 99 -34.06 -21.91 34.69
C THR A 99 -34.23 -23.37 34.26
N LEU A 100 -33.15 -24.03 33.80
CA LEU A 100 -33.12 -25.44 33.40
C LEU A 100 -32.58 -26.39 34.49
N SER A 101 -31.99 -25.86 35.58
CA SER A 101 -31.62 -26.60 36.81
C SER A 101 -32.75 -26.66 37.83
#